data_AF-A0AAV2PNV0-F1
#
_entry.id   AF-A0AAV2PNV0-F1
#
_cell.length_a   1.000
_cell.length_b   1.000
_cell.length_c   1.000
_cell.angle_alpha   90.00
_cell.angle_beta   90.00
_cell.angle_gamma   90.00
#
_symmetry.space_group_name_H-M   'P 1'
#
loop_
_entity.id
_entity.type
_entity.pdbx_description
1 polymer ?
#
loop_
_entity_poly.entity_id
_entity_poly.type
_entity_poly.pdbx_seq_one_letter_code
_entity_poly.pdbx_strand_id
1 'polypeptide(L)'
;MVISIPRFSWLTKYRKFWSPMPTSPPFLHVCQVGDPVLRVKAENIPPDDINKPHIQKIINNMVNVMKKYKGVGIAAPQIGIPLRIIALEFSEKHKNQVDPAVFKAREMSMLPLLIIINPKMKVINYEKVSFPEGCLSVIGYSAMVPRYRAVEVTGFDHTGAEQTLETK
;
A
#
# COMPACT_ATOMS: atom_id res chain seq x y z
N MET A 1 13.49 45.72 32.07
CA MET A 1 12.36 46.21 31.23
C MET A 1 12.16 45.19 30.11
N VAL A 2 11.20 44.26 30.27
CA VAL A 2 10.95 43.20 29.29
C VAL A 2 9.98 43.77 28.26
N ILE A 3 10.46 44.00 27.04
CA ILE A 3 9.63 44.50 25.94
C ILE A 3 8.72 43.34 25.50
N SER A 4 7.44 43.40 25.86
CA SER A 4 6.43 42.45 25.37
C SER A 4 6.10 42.78 23.92
N ILE A 5 6.67 42.03 22.98
CA ILE A 5 6.34 42.16 21.56
C ILE A 5 4.91 41.59 21.35
N PRO A 6 3.94 42.38 20.86
CA PRO A 6 2.59 41.89 20.63
C PRO A 6 2.63 40.83 19.53
N ARG A 7 2.16 39.63 19.86
CA ARG A 7 2.09 38.49 18.94
C ARG A 7 1.11 38.83 17.82
N PHE A 8 1.61 39.32 16.69
CA PHE A 8 0.80 39.79 15.56
C PHE A 8 -0.14 38.69 15.07
N SER A 9 -1.44 38.91 15.28
CA SER A 9 -2.56 38.04 14.87
C SER A 9 -2.52 37.62 13.39
N TRP A 10 -1.96 38.47 12.53
CA TRP A 10 -1.84 38.20 11.09
C TRP A 10 -0.96 36.99 10.78
N LEU A 11 0.17 36.78 11.48
CA LEU A 11 1.06 35.63 11.23
C LEU A 11 0.32 34.30 11.50
N THR A 12 -0.56 34.28 12.50
CA THR A 12 -1.35 33.10 12.85
C THR A 12 -2.46 32.84 11.82
N LYS A 13 -3.10 33.91 11.30
CA LYS A 13 -4.08 33.82 10.20
C LYS A 13 -3.43 33.40 8.89
N TYR A 14 -2.28 33.97 8.56
CA TYR A 14 -1.50 33.64 7.37
C TYR A 14 -1.03 32.19 7.41
N ARG A 15 -0.53 31.72 8.57
CA ARG A 15 -0.17 30.31 8.77
C ARG A 15 -1.36 29.37 8.62
N LYS A 16 -2.54 29.71 9.17
CA LYS A 16 -3.77 28.90 9.00
C LYS A 16 -4.27 28.88 7.56
N PHE A 17 -4.11 29.98 6.82
CA PHE A 17 -4.48 30.09 5.41
C PHE A 17 -3.56 29.26 4.50
N TRP A 18 -2.26 29.21 4.80
CA TRP A 18 -1.26 28.42 4.05
C TRP A 18 -1.04 27.00 4.58
N SER A 19 -1.65 26.62 5.71
CA SER A 19 -1.62 25.24 6.18
C SER A 19 -2.72 24.48 5.45
N PRO A 20 -2.40 23.55 4.53
CA PRO A 20 -3.43 22.64 4.02
C PRO A 20 -4.08 21.97 5.23
N MET A 21 -5.41 21.88 5.23
CA MET A 21 -6.10 21.10 6.27
C MET A 21 -5.45 19.72 6.31
N PRO A 22 -4.98 19.24 7.48
CA PRO A 22 -4.48 17.89 7.58
C PRO A 22 -5.63 16.98 7.16
N THR A 23 -5.52 16.37 5.98
CA THR A 23 -6.44 15.32 5.61
C THR A 23 -6.17 14.20 6.60
N SER A 24 -7.16 13.85 7.41
CA SER A 24 -7.00 12.68 8.27
C SER A 24 -6.96 11.44 7.37
N PRO A 25 -6.02 10.52 7.56
CA PRO A 25 -6.04 9.26 6.82
C PRO A 25 -7.34 8.49 7.12
N PRO A 26 -7.80 7.59 6.23
CA PRO A 26 -7.15 7.15 5.00
C PRO A 26 -7.14 8.19 3.88
N PHE A 27 -5.99 8.40 3.26
CA PHE A 27 -5.84 9.29 2.11
C PHE A 27 -6.46 8.70 0.84
N LEU A 28 -6.97 9.57 -0.04
CA LEU A 28 -7.44 9.22 -1.40
C LEU A 28 -6.34 9.35 -2.48
N HIS A 29 -5.10 9.48 -2.02
CA HIS A 29 -3.88 9.55 -2.82
C HIS A 29 -2.83 8.63 -2.20
N VAL A 30 -1.77 8.36 -2.95
CA VAL A 30 -0.66 7.53 -2.47
C VAL A 30 0.42 8.41 -1.83
N CYS A 31 0.74 8.13 -0.56
CA CYS A 31 1.88 8.71 0.14
C CYS A 31 3.16 8.50 -0.68
N GLN A 32 3.96 9.55 -0.85
CA GLN A 32 5.22 9.50 -1.57
C GLN A 32 6.40 9.31 -0.61
N VAL A 33 7.50 8.79 -1.13
CA VAL A 33 8.76 8.64 -0.38
C VAL A 33 9.12 9.94 0.33
N GLY A 34 9.43 9.84 1.62
CA GLY A 34 9.60 10.99 2.51
C GLY A 34 8.51 11.08 3.58
N ASP A 35 7.30 10.56 3.32
CA ASP A 35 6.26 10.44 4.34
C ASP A 35 6.69 9.43 5.43
N PRO A 36 6.70 9.81 6.73
CA PRO A 36 7.13 8.94 7.81
C PRO A 36 6.31 7.65 7.91
N VAL A 37 5.03 7.63 7.51
CA VAL A 37 4.18 6.43 7.59
C VAL A 37 4.77 5.26 6.78
N LEU A 38 5.51 5.55 5.70
CA LEU A 38 6.16 4.55 4.84
C LEU A 38 7.41 3.93 5.49
N ARG A 39 7.87 4.47 6.62
CA ARG A 39 9.04 3.98 7.37
C ARG A 39 8.69 3.41 8.74
N VAL A 40 7.43 3.50 9.16
CA VAL A 40 6.94 2.90 10.40
C VAL A 40 6.57 1.44 10.17
N LYS A 41 6.87 0.58 11.16
CA LYS A 41 6.41 -0.81 11.16
C LYS A 41 4.90 -0.82 11.40
N ALA A 42 4.15 -1.28 10.40
CA ALA A 42 2.71 -1.38 10.49
C ALA A 42 2.27 -2.37 11.60
N GLU A 43 1.20 -2.02 12.28
CA GLU A 43 0.62 -2.76 13.40
C GLU A 43 -0.29 -3.89 12.93
N ASN A 44 -0.43 -4.93 13.76
CA ASN A 44 -1.36 -6.00 13.51
C ASN A 44 -2.79 -5.54 13.82
N ILE A 45 -3.76 -6.09 13.09
CA ILE A 45 -5.18 -5.92 13.38
C ILE A 45 -5.64 -7.13 14.22
N PRO A 46 -6.28 -6.95 15.38
CA PRO A 46 -6.91 -8.05 16.10
C PRO A 46 -7.91 -8.78 15.20
N PRO A 47 -7.95 -10.13 15.17
CA PRO A 47 -8.89 -10.86 14.30
C PRO A 47 -10.35 -10.43 14.45
N ASP A 48 -10.78 -10.14 15.68
CA ASP A 48 -12.14 -9.66 16.01
C ASP A 48 -12.45 -8.27 15.42
N ASP A 49 -11.43 -7.52 15.03
CA ASP A 49 -11.58 -6.18 14.46
C ASP A 49 -11.71 -6.20 12.94
N ILE A 50 -11.34 -7.29 12.26
CA ILE A 50 -11.27 -7.37 10.80
C ILE A 50 -12.62 -7.04 10.15
N ASN A 51 -13.71 -7.57 10.69
CA ASN A 51 -15.05 -7.34 10.17
C ASN A 51 -15.66 -6.01 10.59
N LYS A 52 -14.98 -5.21 11.40
CA LYS A 52 -15.54 -3.94 11.87
C LYS A 52 -15.66 -2.95 10.69
N PRO A 53 -16.71 -2.11 10.66
CA PRO A 53 -16.97 -1.20 9.55
C PRO A 53 -15.80 -0.26 9.20
N HIS A 54 -15.00 0.13 10.18
CA HIS A 54 -13.86 1.01 9.97
C HIS A 54 -12.72 0.31 9.20
N ILE A 55 -12.43 -0.97 9.46
CA ILE A 55 -11.44 -1.75 8.71
C ILE A 55 -11.92 -1.98 7.27
N GLN A 56 -13.19 -2.34 7.11
CA GLN A 56 -13.79 -2.54 5.79
C GLN A 56 -13.75 -1.25 4.95
N LYS A 57 -13.97 -0.09 5.57
CA LYS A 57 -13.81 1.21 4.90
C LYS A 57 -12.36 1.48 4.47
N ILE A 58 -11.37 1.11 5.28
CA ILE A 58 -9.95 1.22 4.93
C ILE A 58 -9.64 0.34 3.72
N ILE A 59 -10.08 -0.93 3.74
CA ILE A 59 -9.88 -1.88 2.63
C ILE A 59 -10.49 -1.33 1.33
N ASN A 60 -11.74 -0.85 1.38
CA ASN A 60 -12.40 -0.26 0.21
C ASN A 60 -11.65 0.96 -0.32
N ASN A 61 -11.15 1.82 0.56
CA ASN A 61 -10.33 2.97 0.15
C ASN A 61 -9.01 2.53 -0.48
N MET A 62 -8.34 1.51 0.06
CA MET A 62 -7.12 0.94 -0.54
C MET A 62 -7.39 0.45 -1.96
N VAL A 63 -8.45 -0.34 -2.16
CA VAL A 63 -8.82 -0.88 -3.49
C VAL A 63 -9.14 0.25 -4.46
N ASN A 64 -9.90 1.26 -4.03
CA ASN A 64 -10.23 2.42 -4.86
C ASN A 64 -8.98 3.21 -5.28
N VAL A 65 -8.05 3.44 -4.35
CA VAL A 65 -6.78 4.11 -4.64
C VAL A 65 -5.92 3.26 -5.57
N MET A 66 -5.76 1.96 -5.31
CA MET A 66 -5.01 1.04 -6.17
C MET A 66 -5.52 1.10 -7.62
N LYS A 67 -6.84 0.99 -7.81
CA LYS A 67 -7.47 1.06 -9.14
C LYS A 67 -7.32 2.43 -9.79
N LYS A 68 -7.49 3.52 -9.04
CA LYS A 68 -7.30 4.90 -9.52
C LYS A 68 -5.89 5.13 -10.07
N TYR A 69 -4.89 4.55 -9.42
CA TYR A 69 -3.48 4.68 -9.81
C TYR A 69 -2.99 3.53 -10.72
N LYS A 70 -3.89 2.65 -11.18
CA LYS A 70 -3.57 1.49 -12.05
C LYS A 70 -2.47 0.58 -11.47
N GLY A 71 -2.42 0.46 -10.15
CA GLY A 71 -1.49 -0.41 -9.46
C GLY A 71 -1.95 -1.86 -9.45
N VAL A 72 -1.00 -2.79 -9.42
CA VAL A 72 -1.26 -4.24 -9.24
C VAL A 72 -1.26 -4.66 -7.77
N GLY A 73 -0.86 -3.75 -6.88
CA GLY A 73 -0.88 -3.96 -5.44
C GLY A 73 -0.74 -2.65 -4.66
N ILE A 74 -1.25 -2.64 -3.43
CA ILE A 74 -1.13 -1.52 -2.49
C ILE A 74 -1.09 -2.02 -1.04
N ALA A 75 -0.36 -1.31 -0.17
CA ALA A 75 -0.35 -1.54 1.28
C ALA A 75 -1.01 -0.38 2.03
N ALA A 76 -1.65 -0.65 3.17
CA ALA A 76 -2.33 0.38 3.97
C ALA A 76 -1.45 1.60 4.32
N PRO A 77 -0.14 1.46 4.61
CA PRO A 77 0.73 2.61 4.86
C PRO A 77 0.79 3.59 3.67
N GLN A 78 0.60 3.12 2.45
CA GLN A 78 0.59 3.97 1.25
C GLN A 78 -0.61 4.92 1.18
N ILE A 79 -1.63 4.70 2.01
CA ILE A 79 -2.77 5.63 2.18
C ILE A 79 -2.78 6.26 3.58
N GLY A 80 -1.64 6.29 4.26
CA GLY A 80 -1.48 6.94 5.57
C GLY A 80 -1.95 6.11 6.76
N ILE A 81 -2.22 4.82 6.58
CA ILE A 81 -2.72 3.93 7.65
C ILE A 81 -1.62 2.94 8.05
N PRO A 82 -1.04 3.00 9.25
CA PRO A 82 0.04 2.12 9.70
C PRO A 82 -0.49 0.73 10.13
N LEU A 83 -1.37 0.11 9.36
CA LEU A 83 -1.93 -1.24 9.62
C LEU A 83 -1.45 -2.26 8.59
N ARG A 84 -1.36 -3.52 9.01
CA ARG A 84 -0.92 -4.63 8.16
C ARG A 84 -2.04 -5.16 7.28
N ILE A 85 -2.34 -4.40 6.23
CA ILE A 85 -3.25 -4.81 5.15
C ILE A 85 -2.53 -4.63 3.82
N ILE A 86 -2.64 -5.64 2.96
CA ILE A 86 -2.23 -5.56 1.56
C ILE A 86 -3.41 -5.94 0.66
N ALA A 87 -3.49 -5.29 -0.50
CA ALA A 87 -4.42 -5.63 -1.56
C ALA A 87 -3.61 -5.87 -2.84
N LEU A 88 -3.95 -6.92 -3.59
CA LEU A 88 -3.29 -7.33 -4.82
C LEU A 88 -4.35 -7.65 -5.88
N GLU A 89 -4.10 -7.27 -7.13
CA GLU A 89 -4.98 -7.60 -8.26
C GLU A 89 -4.21 -7.57 -9.59
N PHE A 90 -4.23 -8.68 -10.33
CA PHE A 90 -3.74 -8.75 -11.70
C PHE A 90 -4.89 -9.19 -12.64
N SER A 91 -5.67 -8.20 -13.08
CA SER A 91 -6.86 -8.38 -13.92
C SER A 91 -6.52 -8.44 -15.42
N GLU A 92 -7.53 -8.73 -16.26
CA GLU A 92 -7.34 -8.77 -17.72
C GLU A 92 -6.93 -7.42 -18.28
N LYS A 93 -7.40 -6.34 -17.64
CA LYS A 93 -7.01 -4.97 -17.98
C LYS A 93 -5.51 -4.74 -17.78
N HIS A 94 -4.92 -5.34 -16.75
CA HIS A 94 -3.47 -5.27 -16.51
C HIS A 94 -2.73 -6.10 -17.55
N LYS A 95 -3.17 -7.34 -17.82
CA LYS A 95 -2.58 -8.20 -18.85
C LYS A 95 -2.52 -7.53 -20.22
N ASN A 96 -3.60 -6.86 -20.62
CA ASN A 96 -3.68 -6.17 -21.92
C ASN A 96 -2.73 -4.96 -22.05
N GLN A 97 -2.13 -4.49 -20.95
CA GLN A 97 -1.14 -3.41 -20.93
C GLN A 97 0.30 -3.92 -20.92
N VAL A 98 0.50 -5.24 -20.79
CA VAL A 98 1.83 -5.87 -20.74
C VAL A 98 2.09 -6.56 -22.07
N ASP A 99 3.30 -6.37 -22.61
CA ASP A 99 3.76 -7.09 -23.80
C ASP A 99 3.68 -8.62 -23.57
N PRO A 100 3.08 -9.41 -24.47
CA PRO A 100 2.96 -10.86 -24.31
C PRO A 100 4.28 -11.58 -24.07
N ALA A 101 5.38 -11.12 -24.66
CA ALA A 101 6.71 -11.68 -24.42
C ALA A 101 7.18 -11.41 -22.99
N VAL A 102 6.90 -10.22 -22.45
CA VAL A 102 7.22 -9.86 -21.05
C VAL A 102 6.34 -10.65 -20.09
N PHE A 103 5.04 -10.77 -20.37
CA PHE A 103 4.10 -11.56 -19.56
C PHE A 103 4.58 -13.01 -19.43
N LYS A 104 5.02 -13.62 -20.54
CA LYS A 104 5.58 -14.98 -20.55
C LYS A 104 6.94 -15.07 -19.85
N ALA A 105 7.86 -14.14 -20.14
CA ALA A 105 9.22 -14.16 -19.58
C ALA A 105 9.26 -13.93 -18.06
N ARG A 106 8.27 -13.21 -17.52
CA ARG A 106 8.12 -12.96 -16.08
C ARG A 106 7.21 -13.98 -15.38
N GLU A 107 6.78 -15.03 -16.09
CA GLU A 107 5.91 -16.09 -15.55
C GLU A 107 4.64 -15.52 -14.89
N MET A 108 4.08 -14.44 -15.46
CA MET A 108 2.97 -13.72 -14.84
C MET A 108 1.68 -14.54 -14.97
N SER A 109 0.85 -14.49 -13.92
CA SER A 109 -0.47 -15.10 -13.92
C SER A 109 -1.54 -14.08 -13.55
N MET A 110 -2.78 -14.42 -13.90
CA MET A 110 -3.95 -13.66 -13.45
C MET A 110 -4.12 -13.83 -11.95
N LEU A 111 -4.50 -12.77 -11.25
CA LEU A 111 -4.77 -12.77 -9.82
C LEU A 111 -6.06 -11.97 -9.58
N PRO A 112 -7.18 -12.60 -9.17
CA PRO A 112 -8.36 -11.86 -8.76
C PRO A 112 -8.03 -10.97 -7.57
N LEU A 113 -8.89 -9.99 -7.26
CA LEU A 113 -8.69 -9.11 -6.12
C LEU A 113 -8.50 -9.94 -4.85
N LEU A 114 -7.33 -9.82 -4.25
CA LEU A 114 -6.92 -10.53 -3.06
C LEU A 114 -6.56 -9.53 -1.97
N ILE A 115 -7.23 -9.64 -0.82
CA ILE A 115 -6.94 -8.85 0.38
C ILE A 115 -6.32 -9.79 1.40
N ILE A 116 -5.15 -9.44 1.94
CA ILE A 116 -4.50 -10.19 3.01
C ILE A 116 -4.24 -9.26 4.18
N ILE A 117 -4.80 -9.62 5.33
CA ILE A 117 -4.66 -8.93 6.61
C ILE A 117 -3.66 -9.71 7.48
N ASN A 118 -2.80 -8.98 8.18
CA ASN A 118 -1.68 -9.53 8.97
C ASN A 118 -0.80 -10.54 8.20
N PRO A 119 -0.38 -10.23 6.95
CA PRO A 119 0.36 -11.17 6.14
C PRO A 119 1.70 -11.57 6.81
N LYS A 120 2.00 -12.87 6.79
CA LYS A 120 3.30 -13.45 7.11
C LYS A 120 3.81 -14.20 5.89
N MET A 121 5.02 -13.87 5.46
CA MET A 121 5.66 -14.45 4.28
C MET A 121 6.77 -15.42 4.69
N LYS A 122 6.81 -16.58 4.05
CA LYS A 122 7.86 -17.60 4.15
C LYS A 122 8.40 -17.90 2.76
N VAL A 123 9.72 -17.97 2.62
CA VAL A 123 10.35 -18.34 1.35
C VAL A 123 10.31 -19.86 1.19
N ILE A 124 9.78 -20.33 0.06
CA ILE A 124 9.71 -21.77 -0.28
C ILE A 124 10.68 -22.14 -1.40
N ASN A 125 11.04 -21.19 -2.27
CA ASN A 125 12.14 -21.34 -3.23
C ASN A 125 13.10 -20.14 -3.13
N TYR A 126 14.37 -20.43 -2.83
CA TYR A 126 15.42 -19.41 -2.62
C TYR A 126 16.10 -18.95 -3.92
N GLU A 127 15.78 -19.55 -5.07
CA GLU A 127 16.20 -19.05 -6.38
C GLU A 127 15.75 -17.59 -6.55
N LYS A 128 16.66 -16.73 -7.00
CA LYS A 128 16.40 -15.30 -7.19
C LYS A 128 16.23 -14.98 -8.66
N VAL A 129 15.14 -14.31 -8.98
CA VAL A 129 14.88 -13.71 -10.30
C VAL A 129 14.88 -12.18 -10.15
N SER A 130 15.37 -11.46 -11.15
CA SER A 130 15.47 -10.00 -11.10
C SER A 130 14.73 -9.39 -12.27
N PHE A 131 13.78 -8.50 -11.97
CA PHE A 131 13.04 -7.75 -12.97
C PHE A 131 12.92 -6.28 -12.56
N PRO A 132 12.66 -5.37 -13.52
CA PRO A 132 12.29 -4.00 -13.22
C PRO A 132 10.98 -3.94 -12.44
N GLU A 133 11.02 -3.33 -11.26
CA GLU A 133 9.85 -3.00 -10.43
C GLU A 133 9.72 -1.48 -10.28
N GLY A 134 8.47 -1.02 -10.20
CA GLY A 134 8.11 0.35 -9.82
C GLY A 134 7.26 0.35 -8.55
N CYS A 135 7.09 1.52 -7.93
CA CYS A 135 6.29 1.67 -6.71
C CYS A 135 5.38 2.90 -6.82
N LEU A 136 4.11 2.77 -6.41
CA LEU A 136 3.17 3.89 -6.38
C LEU A 136 3.63 5.05 -5.46
N SER A 137 4.51 4.76 -4.50
CA SER A 137 5.10 5.75 -3.59
C SER A 137 6.43 6.33 -4.09
N VAL A 138 6.94 5.93 -5.26
CA VAL A 138 8.16 6.44 -5.88
C VAL A 138 7.88 6.72 -7.36
N ILE A 139 7.11 7.76 -7.63
CA ILE A 139 6.66 8.08 -9.00
C ILE A 139 7.83 8.44 -9.91
N GLY A 140 7.84 7.87 -11.11
CA GLY A 140 8.80 8.20 -12.17
C GLY A 140 10.08 7.36 -12.17
N TYR A 141 10.24 6.43 -11.23
CA TYR A 141 11.43 5.60 -11.11
C TYR A 141 11.09 4.11 -11.08
N SER A 142 11.97 3.31 -11.66
CA SER A 142 11.97 1.86 -11.61
C SER A 142 13.40 1.36 -11.38
N ALA A 143 13.55 0.21 -10.75
CA ALA A 143 14.86 -0.41 -10.52
C ALA A 143 14.78 -1.93 -10.69
N MET A 144 15.92 -2.56 -10.97
CA MET A 144 16.05 -4.01 -10.93
C MET A 144 15.98 -4.47 -9.48
N VAL A 145 15.00 -5.31 -9.15
CA VAL A 145 14.82 -5.84 -7.80
C VAL A 145 14.91 -7.36 -7.82
N PRO A 146 15.82 -7.98 -7.05
CA PRO A 146 15.87 -9.42 -6.91
C PRO A 146 14.74 -9.90 -5.98
N ARG A 147 13.92 -10.84 -6.46
CA ARG A 147 12.85 -11.51 -5.69
C ARG A 147 13.08 -13.01 -5.65
N TYR A 148 12.64 -13.63 -4.56
CA TYR A 148 12.57 -15.09 -4.46
C TYR A 148 11.53 -15.62 -5.42
N ARG A 149 11.81 -16.75 -6.06
CA ARG A 149 10.95 -17.32 -7.08
C ARG A 149 9.59 -17.76 -6.53
N ALA A 150 9.57 -18.30 -5.32
CA ALA A 150 8.33 -18.75 -4.69
C ALA A 150 8.30 -18.43 -3.20
N VAL A 151 7.16 -17.90 -2.75
CA VAL A 151 6.84 -17.62 -1.35
C VAL A 151 5.47 -18.16 -0.98
N GLU A 152 5.34 -18.55 0.28
CA GLU A 152 4.08 -18.84 0.94
C GLU A 152 3.69 -17.61 1.78
N VAL A 153 2.45 -17.15 1.65
CA VAL A 153 1.91 -16.03 2.42
C VAL A 153 0.69 -16.52 3.20
N THR A 154 0.72 -16.38 4.52
CA THR A 154 -0.40 -16.69 5.40
C THR A 154 -0.98 -15.40 5.99
N GLY A 155 -2.27 -15.39 6.29
CA GLY A 155 -2.94 -14.25 6.91
C GLY A 155 -4.44 -14.47 7.02
N PHE A 156 -5.18 -13.38 7.14
CA PHE A 156 -6.64 -13.38 7.14
C PHE A 156 -7.18 -12.72 5.87
N ASP A 157 -8.34 -13.15 5.40
CA ASP A 157 -9.07 -12.46 4.33
C ASP A 157 -9.87 -11.26 4.87
N HIS A 158 -10.63 -10.60 3.99
CA HIS A 158 -11.44 -9.45 4.38
C HIS A 158 -12.62 -9.80 5.31
N THR A 159 -12.93 -11.09 5.48
CA THR A 159 -13.96 -11.62 6.40
C THR A 159 -13.38 -12.11 7.73
N GLY A 160 -12.06 -12.11 7.88
CA GLY A 160 -11.36 -12.64 9.04
C GLY A 160 -11.12 -14.15 9.00
N ALA A 161 -11.42 -14.82 7.88
CA ALA A 161 -11.07 -16.23 7.71
C ALA A 161 -9.58 -16.39 7.42
N GLU A 162 -8.95 -17.44 7.95
CA GLU A 162 -7.56 -17.75 7.65
C GLU A 162 -7.40 -18.16 6.19
N GLN A 163 -6.32 -17.70 5.57
CA GLN A 163 -5.96 -18.04 4.21
C GLN A 163 -4.45 -18.23 4.06
N THR A 164 -4.09 -19.14 3.16
CA THR A 164 -2.72 -19.40 2.73
C THR A 164 -2.65 -19.28 1.22
N LEU A 165 -1.71 -18.48 0.73
CA LEU A 165 -1.40 -18.33 -0.67
C LEU A 165 0.02 -18.87 -0.93
N GLU A 166 0.12 -19.91 -1.75
CA GLU A 166 1.40 -20.32 -2.33
C GLU A 166 1.56 -19.68 -3.70
N THR A 167 2.67 -18.99 -3.90
CA THR A 167 3.07 -18.45 -5.20
C THR A 167 4.07 -19.41 -5.85
N LYS A 168 3.94 -19.62 -7.16
CA LYS A 168 4.80 -20.50 -7.96
C LYS A 168 5.66 -19.67 -8.89
#